data_AF-A0A7J4EKM2-F1
#
_entry.id   AF-A0A7J4EKM2-F1
#
_cell.length_a   1.000
_cell.length_b   1.000
_cell.length_c   1.000
_cell.angle_alpha   90.00
_cell.angle_beta   90.00
_cell.angle_gamma   90.00
#
_symmetry.space_group_name_H-M   'P 1'
#
loop_
_entity.id
_entity.type
_entity.pdbx_description
1 polymer ?
#
loop_
_entity_poly.entity_id
_entity_poly.type
_entity_poly.pdbx_seq_one_letter_code
_entity_poly.pdbx_strand_id
1 'polypeptide(L)'
;MEIDFELYDSAIAQLQMIESVYDLNILNIEEVAKWIASKTDDEKEILSICSALNSWIMMQGTYMSQGGVKIPKNLIDIISNRVLQLKREGLVKRPKNY
;
A
#
# COMPACT_ATOMS: atom_id res chain seq x y z
N MET A 1 7.41 4.31 -19.12
CA MET A 1 6.43 4.69 -18.08
C MET A 1 7.20 5.57 -17.14
N GLU A 2 6.90 6.86 -17.14
CA GLU A 2 7.53 7.83 -16.25
C GLU A 2 6.93 7.61 -14.86
N ILE A 3 7.78 7.39 -13.86
CA ILE A 3 7.35 7.19 -12.48
C ILE A 3 7.47 8.55 -11.80
N ASP A 4 6.38 9.00 -11.19
CA ASP A 4 6.44 10.15 -10.31
C ASP A 4 7.26 9.78 -9.06
N PHE A 5 8.42 10.43 -8.91
CA PHE A 5 9.34 10.14 -7.82
C PHE A 5 8.79 10.54 -6.45
N GLU A 6 7.95 11.58 -6.37
CA GLU A 6 7.34 11.98 -5.10
C GLU A 6 6.33 10.93 -4.64
N LEU A 7 5.51 10.42 -5.56
CA LEU A 7 4.57 9.34 -5.27
C LEU A 7 5.29 8.02 -4.93
N TYR A 8 6.40 7.72 -5.62
CA TYR A 8 7.22 6.56 -5.30
C TYR A 8 7.82 6.65 -3.89
N ASP A 9 8.43 7.78 -3.53
CA ASP A 9 9.04 7.98 -2.21
C ASP A 9 7.98 7.96 -1.10
N SER A 10 6.81 8.54 -1.36
CA SER A 10 5.65 8.47 -0.45
C SER A 10 5.21 7.02 -0.22
N ALA A 11 5.12 6.21 -1.27
CA ALA A 11 4.79 4.79 -1.16
C ALA A 11 5.85 4.00 -0.39
N ILE A 12 7.15 4.25 -0.64
CA ILE A 12 8.25 3.64 0.11
C ILE A 12 8.14 3.96 1.60
N ALA A 13 7.95 5.23 1.96
CA ALA A 13 7.86 5.65 3.35
C ALA A 13 6.70 4.96 4.10
N GLN A 14 5.54 4.82 3.44
CA GLN A 14 4.39 4.11 4.01
C GLN A 14 4.68 2.61 4.18
N LEU A 15 5.32 1.96 3.21
CA LEU A 15 5.65 0.54 3.28
C LEU A 15 6.70 0.25 4.37
N GLN A 16 7.72 1.11 4.52
CA GLN A 16 8.72 1.01 5.59
C GLN A 16 8.11 1.22 6.98
N MET A 17 7.11 2.09 7.09
CA MET A 17 6.35 2.22 8.34
C MET A 17 5.65 0.90 8.70
N ILE A 18 5.07 0.21 7.72
CA ILE A 18 4.43 -1.10 7.93
C ILE A 18 5.46 -2.16 8.35
N GLU A 19 6.64 -2.20 7.71
CA GLU A 19 7.76 -3.06 8.12
C GLU A 19 8.12 -2.84 9.59
N SER A 20 8.27 -1.58 9.99
CA SER A 20 8.64 -1.21 11.35
C SER A 20 7.56 -1.57 12.38
N VAL A 21 6.28 -1.46 12.03
CA VAL A 21 5.17 -1.74 12.95
C VAL A 21 5.02 -3.23 13.25
N TYR A 22 5.30 -4.09 12.27
CA TYR A 22 5.15 -5.55 12.42
C TYR A 22 6.45 -6.31 12.54
N ASP A 23 7.59 -5.62 12.62
CA ASP A 23 8.92 -6.22 12.66
C ASP A 23 9.12 -7.27 11.54
N LEU A 24 8.83 -6.86 10.30
CA LEU A 24 8.91 -7.72 9.12
C LEU A 24 9.66 -7.04 7.97
N ASN A 25 10.01 -7.83 6.96
CA ASN A 25 10.61 -7.35 5.72
C ASN A 25 9.67 -7.60 4.53
N ILE A 26 9.35 -6.58 3.76
CA ILE A 26 8.63 -6.66 2.50
C ILE A 26 9.65 -6.94 1.39
N LEU A 27 9.75 -8.20 0.99
CA LEU A 27 10.82 -8.70 0.11
C LEU A 27 10.85 -8.05 -1.29
N ASN A 28 9.75 -7.42 -1.70
CA ASN A 28 9.61 -6.75 -2.99
C ASN A 28 9.13 -5.29 -2.84
N ILE A 29 9.59 -4.59 -1.80
CA ILE A 29 9.15 -3.23 -1.45
C ILE A 29 9.26 -2.23 -2.62
N GLU A 30 10.36 -2.23 -3.37
CA GLU A 30 10.53 -1.32 -4.50
C GLU A 30 9.55 -1.60 -5.64
N GLU A 31 9.30 -2.87 -5.95
CA GLU A 31 8.33 -3.25 -6.99
C GLU A 31 6.93 -2.83 -6.59
N VAL A 32 6.58 -3.04 -5.31
CA VAL A 32 5.28 -2.66 -4.76
C VAL A 32 5.11 -1.14 -4.80
N ALA A 33 6.11 -0.38 -4.38
CA ALA A 33 6.08 1.08 -4.43
C ALA A 33 5.91 1.58 -5.87
N LYS A 34 6.63 1.00 -6.84
CA LYS A 34 6.47 1.33 -8.27
C LYS A 34 5.05 1.02 -8.76
N TRP A 35 4.48 -0.12 -8.38
CA TRP A 35 3.12 -0.48 -8.77
C TRP A 35 2.07 0.45 -8.16
N ILE A 36 2.23 0.82 -6.89
CA ILE A 36 1.33 1.77 -6.20
C ILE A 36 1.44 3.14 -6.89
N ALA A 37 2.64 3.70 -6.99
CA ALA A 37 2.87 5.01 -7.62
C ALA A 37 2.33 5.07 -9.06
N SER A 38 2.49 4.00 -9.84
CA SER A 38 1.97 3.94 -11.22
C SER A 38 0.44 3.93 -11.34
N LYS A 39 -0.28 3.76 -10.23
CA LYS A 39 -1.75 3.66 -10.18
C LYS A 39 -2.40 4.81 -9.43
N THR A 40 -1.62 5.72 -8.89
CA THR A 40 -2.11 6.81 -8.04
C THR A 40 -1.75 8.14 -8.65
N ASP A 41 -2.62 9.12 -8.42
CA ASP A 41 -2.40 10.51 -8.85
C ASP A 41 -2.06 11.42 -7.65
N ASP A 42 -2.23 10.95 -6.42
CA ASP A 42 -1.98 11.74 -5.20
C ASP A 42 -1.60 10.87 -3.98
N GLU A 43 -0.96 11.48 -2.99
CA GLU A 43 -0.51 10.81 -1.75
C GLU A 43 -1.66 10.22 -0.91
N LYS A 44 -2.90 10.72 -1.04
CA LYS A 44 -4.03 10.20 -0.25
C LYS A 44 -4.47 8.84 -0.77
N GLU A 45 -4.37 8.61 -2.07
CA GLU A 45 -4.60 7.31 -2.66
C GLU A 45 -3.54 6.31 -2.20
N ILE A 46 -2.26 6.73 -2.17
CA ILE A 46 -1.15 5.92 -1.65
C ILE A 46 -1.44 5.52 -0.20
N LEU A 47 -1.80 6.47 0.66
CA LEU A 47 -2.14 6.21 2.05
C LEU A 47 -3.31 5.21 2.16
N SER A 48 -4.33 5.35 1.34
CA SER A 48 -5.50 4.46 1.33
C SER A 48 -5.12 3.04 0.90
N ILE A 49 -4.30 2.90 -0.13
CA ILE A 49 -3.79 1.61 -0.60
C ILE A 49 -2.90 0.97 0.47
N CYS A 50 -1.96 1.72 1.03
CA CYS A 50 -1.05 1.24 2.08
C CYS A 50 -1.81 0.87 3.36
N SER A 51 -2.88 1.57 3.71
CA SER A 51 -3.75 1.22 4.84
C SER A 51 -4.48 -0.13 4.64
N ALA A 52 -4.94 -0.39 3.41
CA ALA A 52 -5.54 -1.68 3.06
C ALA A 52 -4.49 -2.80 3.04
N LEU A 53 -3.28 -2.53 2.53
CA LEU A 53 -2.16 -3.47 2.57
C LEU A 53 -1.71 -3.77 3.98
N ASN A 54 -1.63 -2.76 4.84
CA ASN A 54 -1.32 -2.90 6.27
C ASN A 54 -2.29 -3.89 6.94
N SER A 55 -3.58 -3.78 6.64
CA SER A 55 -4.61 -4.70 7.15
C SER A 55 -4.44 -6.12 6.61
N TRP A 56 -4.11 -6.28 5.34
CA TRP A 56 -3.81 -7.60 4.77
C TRP A 56 -2.55 -8.21 5.37
N ILE A 57 -1.48 -7.43 5.53
CA ILE A 57 -0.21 -7.84 6.16
C ILE A 57 -0.45 -8.28 7.59
N MET A 58 -1.23 -7.53 8.38
CA MET A 58 -1.62 -7.91 9.74
C MET A 58 -2.27 -9.31 9.78
N MET A 59 -3.15 -9.62 8.81
CA MET A 59 -3.79 -10.93 8.73
C MET A 59 -2.81 -12.05 8.37
N GLN A 60 -1.81 -11.76 7.51
CA GLN A 60 -0.77 -12.72 7.11
C GLN A 60 0.34 -12.88 8.14
N GLY A 61 0.67 -11.83 8.90
CA GLY A 61 1.77 -11.77 9.86
C GLY A 61 1.63 -12.79 10.99
N THR A 62 0.40 -13.18 11.32
CA THR A 62 0.12 -14.30 12.24
C THR A 62 0.68 -15.65 11.76
N TYR A 63 1.00 -15.80 10.47
CA TYR A 63 1.43 -17.07 9.85
C TYR A 63 2.84 -17.03 9.26
N MET A 64 3.48 -15.86 9.15
CA MET A 64 4.76 -15.69 8.46
C MET A 64 5.91 -15.40 9.43
N SER A 65 6.21 -16.37 10.29
CA SER A 65 7.44 -16.35 11.08
C SER A 65 8.66 -16.69 10.19
N GLN A 66 9.59 -15.75 10.09
CA GLN A 66 11.01 -15.89 9.67
C GLN A 66 11.41 -15.63 8.20
N GLY A 67 10.49 -15.34 7.27
CA GLY A 67 10.83 -15.22 5.84
C GLY A 67 10.69 -13.84 5.20
N GLY A 68 10.06 -12.88 5.89
CA GLY A 68 9.51 -11.69 5.24
C GLY A 68 8.24 -11.99 4.41
N VAL A 69 7.61 -10.94 3.90
CA VAL A 69 6.36 -11.01 3.13
C VAL A 69 6.63 -10.55 1.71
N LYS A 70 6.24 -11.36 0.72
CA LYS A 70 6.19 -10.92 -0.68
C LYS A 70 4.77 -10.52 -1.01
N ILE A 71 4.56 -9.25 -1.37
CA ILE A 71 3.23 -8.74 -1.70
C ILE A 71 2.91 -9.08 -3.17
N PRO A 72 1.83 -9.83 -3.45
CA PRO A 72 1.47 -10.18 -4.81
C PRO A 72 0.98 -8.97 -5.62
N LYS A 73 1.41 -8.84 -6.88
CA LYS A 73 0.96 -7.75 -7.77
C LYS A 73 -0.55 -7.70 -7.93
N ASN A 74 -1.21 -8.85 -8.06
CA ASN A 74 -2.67 -8.93 -8.20
C ASN A 74 -3.41 -8.36 -6.98
N LEU A 75 -2.83 -8.47 -5.78
CA LEU A 75 -3.39 -7.84 -4.59
C LEU A 75 -3.32 -6.31 -4.70
N ILE A 76 -2.20 -5.77 -5.16
CA ILE A 76 -2.05 -4.33 -5.44
C ILE A 76 -3.07 -3.87 -6.47
N ASP A 77 -3.24 -4.64 -7.55
CA ASP A 77 -4.23 -4.35 -8.59
C ASP A 77 -5.65 -4.30 -8.01
N ILE A 78 -6.04 -5.29 -7.20
CA ILE A 78 -7.37 -5.37 -6.56
C ILE A 78 -7.60 -4.16 -5.63
N ILE A 79 -6.65 -3.90 -4.72
CA ILE A 79 -6.77 -2.83 -3.73
C ILE A 79 -6.83 -1.47 -4.44
N SER A 80 -5.90 -1.22 -5.37
CA SER A 80 -5.81 0.07 -6.08
C SER A 80 -7.09 0.32 -6.88
N ASN A 81 -7.58 -0.68 -7.63
CA ASN A 81 -8.82 -0.56 -8.39
C ASN A 81 -10.00 -0.24 -7.48
N ARG A 82 -10.06 -0.84 -6.28
CA ARG A 82 -11.12 -0.58 -5.30
C ARG A 82 -11.03 0.83 -4.72
N VAL A 83 -9.83 1.29 -4.34
CA VAL A 83 -9.60 2.64 -3.82
C VAL A 83 -10.01 3.69 -4.86
N LEU A 84 -9.57 3.54 -6.11
CA LEU A 84 -9.90 4.44 -7.20
C LEU A 84 -11.40 4.42 -7.52
N GLN A 85 -12.04 3.26 -7.47
CA GLN A 85 -13.50 3.15 -7.62
C GLN A 85 -14.23 3.92 -6.52
N LEU A 86 -13.86 3.71 -5.26
CA LEU A 86 -14.47 4.41 -4.12
C LEU A 86 -14.24 5.92 -4.19
N LYS A 87 -13.10 6.38 -4.71
CA LYS A 87 -12.82 7.81 -4.96
C LYS A 87 -13.80 8.36 -6.00
N ARG A 88 -13.98 7.65 -7.12
CA ARG A 88 -14.95 8.03 -8.17
C ARG A 88 -16.39 8.07 -7.67
N GLU A 89 -16.75 7.17 -6.75
CA GLU A 89 -18.07 7.11 -6.13
C GLU A 89 -18.27 8.17 -5.02
N GLY A 90 -17.23 8.96 -4.67
CA GLY A 90 -17.27 9.93 -3.58
C GLY A 90 -17.38 9.29 -2.18
N LEU A 91 -17.06 8.00 -2.08
CA LEU A 91 -17.23 7.18 -0.87
C LEU A 91 -15.96 7.05 -0.03
N VAL A 92 -14.82 7.55 -0.51
CA VAL A 92 -13.64 7.78 0.35
C VAL A 92 -13.95 8.99 1.25
N LYS A 93 -14.72 8.75 2.30
CA LYS A 93 -15.02 9.73 3.35
C LYS A 93 -13.85 9.77 4.33
N ARG A 94 -13.42 10.98 4.70
CA ARG A 94 -12.37 11.23 5.68
C ARG A 94 -12.50 10.27 6.88
N PRO A 95 -11.40 9.66 7.37
CA PRO A 95 -11.42 9.18 8.74
C PRO A 95 -11.82 10.36 9.63
N LYS A 96 -12.86 10.18 10.44
CA LYS A 96 -13.15 11.13 11.50
C LYS A 96 -11.97 11.01 12.47
N ASN A 97 -11.15 12.06 12.57
CA ASN A 97 -10.21 12.19 13.66
C ASN A 97 -11.05 12.12 14.95
N TYR A 98 -10.84 11.06 15.74
CA TYR A 98 -11.34 10.97 17.11
C TYR A 98 -10.32 11.62 18.04
#